data_AF-A0A9K3D6H4-F1
#
_entry.id   AF-A0A9K3D6H4-F1
#
_cell.length_a   1.000
_cell.length_b   1.000
_cell.length_c   1.000
_cell.angle_alpha   90.00
_cell.angle_beta   90.00
_cell.angle_gamma   90.00
#
_symmetry.space_group_name_H-M   'P 1'
#
loop_
_entity.id
_entity.type
_entity.pdbx_description
1 polymer ?
#
loop_
_entity_poly.entity_id
_entity_poly.type
_entity_poly.pdbx_seq_one_letter_code
_entity_poly.pdbx_strand_id
1 'polypeptide(L)'
;FEPGVYQCVCCGQRLFDTATKYTSGTGWPSFGQPITPTAIHYHGDTSIPGRARVEVTCGVCQAHLGHVFPDGPKPSGLRYCINGVALKREE
;
A
#
# COMPACT_ATOMS: atom_id res chain seq x y z
N PHE A 1 0.67 13.79 -10.90
CA PHE A 1 1.59 13.41 -9.82
C PHE A 1 3.00 13.57 -10.37
N GLU A 2 3.91 14.18 -9.62
CA GLU A 2 5.33 14.19 -10.00
C GLU A 2 5.91 12.77 -9.86
N PRO A 3 6.83 12.36 -10.74
CA PRO A 3 7.51 11.07 -10.61
C PRO A 3 8.28 10.98 -9.30
N GLY A 4 8.31 9.80 -8.69
CA GLY A 4 8.95 9.56 -7.40
C GLY A 4 8.53 8.23 -6.78
N VAL A 5 9.18 7.89 -5.67
CA VAL A 5 8.97 6.64 -4.94
C VAL A 5 8.52 6.92 -3.52
N TYR A 6 7.56 6.14 -3.03
CA TYR A 6 7.18 6.11 -1.62
C TYR A 6 7.95 5.00 -0.91
N GLN A 7 8.61 5.39 0.18
CA GLN A 7 9.37 4.52 1.06
C GLN A 7 8.63 4.30 2.38
N CYS A 8 8.96 3.19 3.04
CA CYS A 8 8.58 2.95 4.42
C CYS A 8 9.19 4.02 5.33
N VAL A 9 8.37 4.70 6.13
CA VAL A 9 8.86 5.71 7.08
C VAL A 9 9.81 5.13 8.14
N CYS A 10 9.70 3.83 8.45
CA CYS A 10 10.50 3.18 9.48
C CYS A 10 11.90 2.79 9.00
N CYS A 11 12.01 2.13 7.83
CA CYS A 11 13.28 1.54 7.37
C CYS A 11 13.78 2.07 6.01
N GLY A 12 13.04 2.97 5.35
CA GLY A 12 13.42 3.52 4.04
C GLY A 12 13.25 2.56 2.86
N GLN A 13 12.71 1.35 3.07
CA GLN A 13 12.45 0.41 1.97
C GLN A 13 11.48 1.02 0.95
N ARG A 14 11.81 0.95 -0.33
CA ARG A 14 10.91 1.38 -1.42
C ARG A 14 9.68 0.46 -1.48
N LEU A 15 8.49 1.06 -1.45
CA LEU A 15 7.21 0.33 -1.37
C LEU A 15 6.36 0.52 -2.63
N PHE A 16 6.17 1.76 -3.06
CA PHE A 16 5.26 2.11 -4.15
C PHE A 16 5.83 3.18 -5.06
N ASP A 17 5.49 3.10 -6.33
CA ASP A 17 5.79 4.15 -7.30
C ASP A 17 4.62 5.14 -7.37
N THR A 18 4.92 6.44 -7.46
CA THR A 18 3.91 7.47 -7.74
C THR A 18 3.15 7.24 -9.05
N ALA A 19 3.74 6.55 -10.03
CA ALA A 19 3.10 6.19 -11.30
C ALA A 19 1.90 5.26 -11.12
N THR A 20 1.90 4.44 -10.05
CA THR A 20 0.79 3.51 -9.75
C THR A 20 -0.21 4.11 -8.75
N LYS A 21 0.04 5.34 -8.30
CA LYS A 21 -0.85 6.09 -7.41
C LYS A 21 -2.05 6.61 -8.20
N TYR A 22 -3.23 6.41 -7.65
CA TYR A 22 -4.46 6.97 -8.21
C TYR A 22 -5.36 7.52 -7.11
N THR A 23 -6.31 8.36 -7.51
CA THR A 23 -7.28 8.95 -6.59
C THR A 23 -8.47 8.00 -6.48
N SER A 24 -8.59 7.31 -5.35
CA SER A 24 -9.72 6.41 -5.04
C SER A 24 -10.98 7.15 -4.56
N GLY A 25 -10.87 8.43 -4.21
CA GLY A 25 -11.94 9.19 -3.55
C GLY A 25 -12.15 8.84 -2.07
N THR A 26 -11.32 7.96 -1.49
CA THR A 26 -11.51 7.46 -0.10
C THR A 26 -10.78 8.29 0.96
N GLY A 27 -10.06 9.34 0.58
CA GLY A 27 -9.24 10.16 1.49
C GLY A 27 -7.87 9.56 1.85
N TRP A 28 -7.58 8.33 1.42
CA TRP A 28 -6.32 7.64 1.66
C TRP A 28 -5.49 7.45 0.38
N PRO A 29 -4.15 7.54 0.46
CA PRO A 29 -3.27 7.15 -0.64
C PRO A 29 -3.61 5.74 -1.14
N SER A 30 -3.92 5.64 -2.43
CA SER A 30 -4.27 4.38 -3.08
C SER A 30 -3.31 4.08 -4.23
N PHE A 31 -2.85 2.83 -4.28
CA PHE A 31 -1.94 2.33 -5.30
C PHE A 31 -2.49 1.08 -5.97
N GLY A 32 -2.13 0.84 -7.23
CA GLY A 32 -2.55 -0.36 -7.97
C GLY A 32 -1.67 -1.58 -7.73
N GLN A 33 -0.39 -1.37 -7.41
CA GLN A 33 0.60 -2.43 -7.22
C GLN A 33 1.82 -1.93 -6.44
N PRO A 34 2.53 -2.81 -5.71
CA PRO A 34 3.82 -2.50 -5.11
C PRO A 34 4.92 -2.33 -6.17
N ILE A 35 6.04 -1.72 -5.78
CA ILE A 35 7.21 -1.54 -6.65
C ILE A 35 7.89 -2.87 -7.00
N THR A 36 7.89 -3.83 -6.06
CA THR A 36 8.33 -5.21 -6.28
C THR A 36 7.42 -6.19 -5.53
N PRO A 37 7.33 -7.46 -5.95
CA PRO A 37 6.54 -8.48 -5.25
C PRO A 37 6.96 -8.71 -3.80
N THR A 38 8.22 -8.43 -3.46
CA THR A 38 8.81 -8.63 -2.13
C THR A 38 8.73 -7.39 -1.24
N ALA A 39 8.25 -6.25 -1.76
CA ALA A 39 8.18 -5.01 -0.98
C ALA A 39 7.13 -5.06 0.14
N ILE A 40 6.14 -5.94 0.03
CA ILE A 40 4.97 -6.01 0.91
C ILE A 40 4.70 -7.46 1.31
N HIS A 41 4.35 -7.66 2.58
CA HIS A 41 3.77 -8.91 3.07
C HIS A 41 2.27 -8.76 3.30
N TYR A 42 1.56 -9.88 3.14
CA TYR A 42 0.10 -9.96 3.24
C TYR A 42 -0.28 -10.79 4.45
N HIS A 43 -1.14 -10.24 5.30
CA HIS A 43 -1.64 -10.92 6.48
C HIS A 43 -3.16 -10.88 6.49
N GLY A 44 -3.80 -12.00 6.83
CA GLY A 44 -5.25 -12.02 7.00
C GLY A 44 -5.64 -11.20 8.24
N ASP A 45 -6.52 -10.22 8.05
CA ASP A 45 -7.06 -9.40 9.14
C ASP A 45 -8.54 -9.74 9.35
N THR A 46 -8.83 -10.41 10.47
CA THR A 46 -10.17 -10.78 10.94
C THR A 46 -10.63 -9.97 12.14
N SER A 47 -9.96 -8.84 12.43
CA SER A 47 -10.26 -7.98 13.59
C SER A 47 -11.70 -7.44 13.60
N ILE A 48 -12.32 -7.28 12.43
CA ILE A 48 -13.70 -6.83 12.30
C ILE A 48 -14.60 -8.02 11.96
N PRO A 49 -15.54 -8.42 12.85
CA PRO A 49 -16.48 -9.50 12.57
C PRO A 49 -17.25 -9.26 11.27
N GLY A 50 -17.25 -10.26 10.39
CA GLY A 50 -17.95 -10.20 9.10
C GLY A 50 -17.27 -9.34 8.02
N ARG A 51 -16.06 -8.80 8.27
CA ARG A 51 -15.29 -8.04 7.27
C ARG A 51 -13.84 -8.51 7.23
N ALA A 52 -13.62 -9.67 6.62
CA ALA A 52 -12.28 -10.14 6.33
C ALA A 52 -11.55 -9.15 5.41
N ARG A 53 -10.38 -8.71 5.83
CA ARG A 53 -9.49 -7.83 5.06
C ARG A 53 -8.11 -8.48 4.97
N VAL A 54 -7.26 -7.94 4.09
CA VAL A 54 -5.86 -8.34 4.02
C VAL A 54 -5.03 -7.13 4.42
N GLU A 55 -4.37 -7.22 5.57
CA GLU A 55 -3.37 -6.26 6.02
C GLU A 55 -2.14 -6.35 5.13
N VAL A 56 -1.55 -5.20 4.84
CA VAL A 56 -0.26 -5.07 4.16
C VAL A 56 0.78 -4.46 5.09
N THR A 57 1.92 -5.12 5.21
CA THR A 57 3.07 -4.70 6.02
C THR A 57 4.33 -4.56 5.17
N CYS A 58 5.33 -3.83 5.66
CA CYS A 58 6.61 -3.70 4.99
C CYS A 58 7.32 -5.05 4.91
N GLY A 59 7.77 -5.46 3.71
CA GLY A 59 8.48 -6.74 3.52
C GLY A 59 9.82 -6.84 4.27
N VAL A 60 10.39 -5.71 4.71
CA VAL A 60 11.67 -5.68 5.43
C VAL A 60 11.48 -5.58 6.95
N CYS A 61 10.80 -4.54 7.43
CA CYS A 61 10.68 -4.29 8.87
C CYS A 61 9.34 -4.72 9.47
N GLN A 62 8.42 -5.26 8.65
CA GLN A 62 7.08 -5.70 9.07
C GLN A 62 6.20 -4.59 9.66
N ALA A 63 6.58 -3.32 9.51
CA ALA A 63 5.76 -2.19 9.93
C ALA A 63 4.42 -2.19 9.19
N HIS A 64 3.34 -1.89 9.91
CA HIS A 64 2.00 -1.77 9.35
C HIS A 64 1.93 -0.64 8.32
N LEU A 65 1.41 -0.95 7.12
CA LEU A 65 1.22 0.04 6.06
C LEU A 65 -0.26 0.37 5.84
N GLY A 66 -1.14 -0.64 5.86
CA GLY A 66 -2.57 -0.47 5.62
C GLY A 66 -3.25 -1.78 5.21
N HIS A 67 -4.14 -1.72 4.22
CA HIS A 67 -4.87 -2.89 3.71
C HIS A 67 -4.94 -2.93 2.19
N VAL A 68 -5.12 -4.12 1.62
CA VAL A 68 -5.41 -4.33 0.19
C VAL A 68 -6.83 -4.85 -0.02
N PHE A 69 -7.49 -4.35 -1.05
CA PHE A 69 -8.86 -4.68 -1.42
C PHE A 69 -8.96 -5.09 -2.91
N PRO A 70 -9.86 -6.00 -3.29
CA PRO A 70 -10.05 -6.43 -4.68
C PRO A 70 -10.99 -5.52 -5.50
N ASP A 71 -11.08 -4.23 -5.13
CA ASP A 71 -11.94 -3.22 -5.75
C ASP A 71 -11.14 -2.15 -6.52
N GLY A 72 -9.92 -2.49 -6.93
CA GLY A 72 -9.02 -1.59 -7.65
C GLY A 72 -9.24 -1.54 -9.16
N PRO A 73 -8.63 -0.56 -9.85
CA PRO A 73 -8.67 -0.47 -11.29
C PRO A 73 -7.82 -1.57 -11.95
N LYS A 74 -8.11 -1.85 -13.24
CA LYS A 74 -7.22 -2.68 -14.09
C LYS A 74 -5.84 -2.00 -14.22
N PRO A 75 -4.75 -2.78 -14.40
CA PRO A 75 -4.71 -4.20 -14.72
C PRO A 75 -4.76 -5.14 -13.50
N SER A 76 -4.33 -4.71 -12.32
CA SER A 76 -4.24 -5.59 -11.14
C SER A 76 -5.61 -5.92 -10.55
N GLY A 77 -6.58 -5.00 -10.65
CA GLY A 77 -7.86 -5.12 -9.94
C GLY A 77 -7.72 -4.93 -8.42
N LEU A 78 -6.52 -4.55 -7.94
CA LEU A 78 -6.21 -4.43 -6.52
C LEU A 78 -6.06 -2.96 -6.13
N ARG A 79 -6.59 -2.61 -4.95
CA ARG A 79 -6.42 -1.31 -4.32
C ARG A 79 -5.65 -1.47 -3.03
N TYR A 80 -4.42 -0.98 -3.04
CA TYR A 80 -3.58 -0.86 -1.86
C TYR A 80 -3.94 0.45 -1.17
N CYS A 81 -4.75 0.38 -0.11
CA CYS A 81 -5.16 1.52 0.70
C CYS A 81 -4.16 1.69 1.83
N ILE A 82 -3.25 2.66 1.69
CA ILE A 82 -2.08 2.80 2.55
C ILE A 82 -2.19 4.04 3.42
N ASN A 83 -1.79 3.91 4.68
CA ASN A 83 -1.74 5.03 5.61
C ASN A 83 -0.67 6.03 5.15
N GLY A 84 -1.06 7.27 4.87
CA GLY A 84 -0.12 8.30 4.41
C GLY A 84 1.02 8.56 5.41
N VAL A 85 0.76 8.40 6.71
CA VAL A 85 1.75 8.53 7.79
C VAL A 85 2.80 7.42 7.79
N ALA A 86 2.51 6.26 7.17
CA ALA A 86 3.45 5.15 7.04
C ALA A 86 4.41 5.31 5.85
N LEU A 87 4.18 6.33 5.02
CA LEU A 87 4.93 6.57 3.79
C LEU A 87 5.74 7.87 3.87
N LYS A 88 6.96 7.80 3.34
CA LYS A 88 7.80 8.97 3.08
C LYS A 88 8.10 9.04 1.59
N ARG A 89 7.93 10.22 0.97
CA ARG A 89 8.34 10.42 -0.43
C ARG A 89 9.87 10.53 -0.49
N GLU A 90 10.50 9.78 -1.38
CA GLU A 90 11.90 9.96 -1.78
C GLU A 90 11.99 11.25 -2.62
N GLU A 91 12.89 12.16 -2.23
CA GLU A 91 13.16 13.41 -2.96
C GLU A 91 13.89 13.14 -4.29
#